data_AF-A0A7C6MVY1-F1
#
_entry.id   AF-A0A7C6MVY1-F1
#
_cell.length_a   1.000
_cell.length_b   1.000
_cell.length_c   1.000
_cell.angle_alpha   90.00
_cell.angle_beta   90.00
_cell.angle_gamma   90.00
#
_symmetry.space_group_name_H-M   'P 1'
#
loop_
_entity.id
_entity.type
_entity.pdbx_description
1 polymer ?
#
loop_
_entity_poly.entity_id
_entity_poly.type
_entity_poly.pdbx_seq_one_letter_code
_entity_poly.pdbx_strand_id
1 'polypeptide(L)'
;MSSICVKGCYWRKKFFTGNLKVFISTIIIFLLIFSLTPCVHAEEQVSPPKAVGGVLDLTHWDFDKQGPVGLDGEWEFYWERLYEPHHFHSGHVKPEDGYYMEIPRSWNGFEVDGKTIEGMGYGTFRLTVKLPENGNPKAIKLTSISTSHKLWVNGRLVSSDGKVGTTREDSEAKHYHKVITLDQSSGTIELVVQVANFMHRRGGIWQSIKLGNSQDILKLRERQVIIDMVLFGSLFIIGLYHLILYLLRRKDKSPLYFGIFCLLISLRSLLVGEIIFLYYFPQASQELVLKLEYMTFYLGIAFYALFLNALFPKELPDKISRIIAAVSFGITLLLSLPRHISIPPY
;
A
#
# COMPACT_ATOMS: atom_id res chain seq x y z
N MET A 1 -30.68 49.88 21.45
CA MET A 1 -30.17 48.95 20.41
C MET A 1 -28.68 48.60 20.54
N SER A 2 -27.97 48.95 21.63
CA SER A 2 -26.51 48.71 21.78
C SER A 2 -26.12 47.59 22.77
N SER A 3 -27.02 47.04 23.58
CA SER A 3 -26.67 46.05 24.62
C SER A 3 -26.72 44.57 24.20
N ILE A 4 -27.31 44.27 23.03
CA ILE A 4 -27.46 42.88 22.54
C ILE A 4 -26.19 42.41 21.78
N CYS A 5 -25.45 43.32 21.16
CA CYS A 5 -24.26 42.99 20.37
C CYS A 5 -23.05 42.58 21.26
N VAL A 6 -22.95 43.14 22.47
CA VAL A 6 -21.84 42.85 23.41
C VAL A 6 -21.97 41.45 24.05
N LYS A 7 -23.21 40.96 24.29
CA LYS A 7 -23.44 39.64 24.88
C LYS A 7 -23.09 38.48 23.94
N GLY A 8 -23.28 38.63 22.63
CA GLY A 8 -22.93 37.60 21.64
C GLY A 8 -21.41 37.39 21.48
N CYS A 9 -20.61 38.44 21.65
CA CYS A 9 -19.15 38.38 21.54
C CYS A 9 -18.50 37.70 22.77
N TYR A 10 -19.05 37.93 23.97
CA TYR A 10 -18.59 37.32 25.21
C TYR A 10 -18.81 35.80 25.24
N TRP A 11 -19.96 35.32 24.74
CA TRP A 11 -20.26 33.89 24.67
C TRP A 11 -19.38 33.13 23.66
N ARG A 12 -19.03 33.75 22.52
CA ARG A 12 -18.14 33.13 21.51
C ARG A 12 -16.71 32.93 22.03
N LYS A 13 -16.19 33.87 22.82
CA LYS A 13 -14.87 33.74 23.48
C LYS A 13 -14.88 32.75 24.66
N LYS A 14 -15.97 32.69 25.44
CA LYS A 14 -16.10 31.76 26.58
C LYS A 14 -16.31 30.31 26.14
N PHE A 15 -16.99 30.08 25.02
CA PHE A 15 -17.16 28.75 24.42
C PHE A 15 -15.85 28.21 23.84
N PHE A 16 -14.98 29.08 23.29
CA PHE A 16 -13.65 28.69 22.80
C PHE A 16 -12.65 28.42 23.93
N THR A 17 -12.65 29.24 24.99
CA THR A 17 -11.69 29.10 26.11
C THR A 17 -12.04 27.97 27.10
N GLY A 18 -13.32 27.65 27.28
CA GLY A 18 -13.76 26.51 28.09
C GLY A 18 -13.49 25.16 27.41
N ASN A 19 -13.76 25.05 26.11
CA ASN A 19 -13.52 23.83 25.34
C ASN A 19 -12.04 23.59 25.06
N LEU A 20 -11.21 24.64 24.97
CA LEU A 20 -9.77 24.49 24.79
C LEU A 20 -9.09 23.80 25.99
N LYS A 21 -9.50 24.11 27.23
CA LYS A 21 -8.96 23.44 28.42
C LYS A 21 -9.38 21.97 28.51
N VAL A 22 -10.63 21.66 28.17
CA VAL A 22 -11.12 20.29 28.10
C VAL A 22 -10.39 19.52 26.99
N PHE A 23 -10.26 20.11 25.81
CA PHE A 23 -9.53 19.53 24.67
C PHE A 23 -8.06 19.27 24.98
N ILE A 24 -7.36 20.25 25.60
CA ILE A 24 -5.98 20.08 26.06
C ILE A 24 -5.89 19.00 27.15
N SER A 25 -6.83 18.96 28.10
CA SER A 25 -6.87 17.92 29.13
C SER A 25 -7.07 16.52 28.54
N THR A 26 -7.94 16.37 27.54
CA THR A 26 -8.17 15.10 26.84
C THR A 26 -6.94 14.67 26.05
N ILE A 27 -6.26 15.61 25.38
CA ILE A 27 -4.99 15.34 24.68
C ILE A 27 -3.91 14.90 25.66
N ILE A 28 -3.77 15.58 26.81
CA ILE A 28 -2.77 15.23 27.83
C ILE A 28 -3.06 13.85 28.44
N ILE A 29 -4.33 13.52 28.71
CA ILE A 29 -4.73 12.19 29.19
C ILE A 29 -4.43 11.13 28.13
N PHE A 30 -4.71 11.41 26.86
CA PHE A 30 -4.42 10.49 25.76
C PHE A 30 -2.91 10.27 25.58
N LEU A 31 -2.11 11.33 25.68
CA LEU A 31 -0.63 11.27 25.68
C LEU A 31 -0.08 10.53 26.90
N LEU A 32 -0.67 10.72 28.08
CA LEU A 32 -0.30 10.00 29.30
C LEU A 32 -0.62 8.51 29.19
N ILE A 33 -1.79 8.15 28.68
CA ILE A 33 -2.16 6.75 28.40
C ILE A 33 -1.22 6.13 27.36
N PHE A 34 -0.83 6.88 26.32
CA PHE A 34 0.15 6.44 25.33
C PHE A 34 1.58 6.36 25.87
N SER A 35 1.92 7.11 26.92
CA SER A 35 3.23 7.05 27.58
C SER A 35 3.33 5.95 28.64
N LEU A 36 2.20 5.37 29.05
CA LEU A 36 2.11 4.24 29.97
C LEU A 36 2.11 2.88 29.26
N THR A 37 2.30 2.84 27.93
CA THR A 37 2.68 1.59 27.27
C THR A 37 4.02 1.16 27.85
N PRO A 38 4.12 -0.06 28.41
CA PRO A 38 5.40 -0.57 28.88
C PRO A 38 6.40 -0.42 27.74
N CYS A 39 7.53 0.21 28.03
CA CYS A 39 8.69 0.18 27.16
C CYS A 39 9.07 -1.29 27.04
N VAL A 40 8.48 -1.98 26.06
CA VAL A 40 8.87 -3.32 25.65
C VAL A 40 10.37 -3.19 25.46
N HIS A 41 11.13 -3.92 26.29
CA HIS A 41 12.58 -3.92 26.20
C HIS A 41 12.91 -4.11 24.73
N ALA A 42 13.61 -3.14 24.15
CA ALA A 42 14.22 -3.30 22.85
C ALA A 42 15.29 -4.37 23.06
N GLU A 43 14.92 -5.64 22.87
CA GLU A 43 15.90 -6.69 22.60
C GLU A 43 16.84 -6.13 21.53
N GLU A 44 18.14 -6.35 21.73
CA GLU A 44 19.20 -6.03 20.79
C GLU A 44 18.79 -6.61 19.42
N GLN A 45 18.16 -5.79 18.57
CA GLN A 45 17.71 -6.26 17.27
C GLN A 45 18.95 -6.42 16.42
N VAL A 46 19.48 -7.64 16.40
CA VAL A 46 20.45 -8.09 15.40
C VAL A 46 19.88 -7.67 14.05
N SER A 47 20.61 -6.79 13.34
CA SER A 47 20.19 -6.34 12.02
C SER A 47 20.00 -7.56 11.13
N PRO A 48 18.84 -7.71 10.48
CA PRO A 48 18.60 -8.87 9.64
C PRO A 48 19.65 -8.92 8.51
N PRO A 49 20.15 -10.12 8.16
CA PRO A 49 21.07 -10.28 7.04
C PRO A 49 20.40 -9.79 5.75
N LYS A 50 21.21 -9.23 4.85
CA LYS A 50 20.78 -8.82 3.52
C LYS A 50 21.37 -9.75 2.46
N ALA A 51 20.69 -9.85 1.33
CA ALA A 51 21.19 -10.54 0.16
C ALA A 51 22.42 -9.82 -0.39
N VAL A 52 23.43 -10.59 -0.78
CA VAL A 52 24.66 -10.08 -1.43
C VAL A 52 24.95 -11.00 -2.61
N GLY A 53 25.16 -10.42 -3.80
CA GLY A 53 25.45 -11.21 -5.00
C GLY A 53 24.37 -12.25 -5.34
N GLY A 54 23.09 -11.96 -5.10
CA GLY A 54 21.99 -12.88 -5.40
C GLY A 54 21.77 -14.01 -4.40
N VAL A 55 22.49 -14.00 -3.27
CA VAL A 55 22.36 -15.01 -2.21
C VAL A 55 22.04 -14.34 -0.88
N LEU A 56 21.01 -14.84 -0.20
CA LEU A 56 20.68 -14.48 1.18
C LEU A 56 20.90 -15.69 2.08
N ASP A 57 21.81 -15.56 3.05
CA ASP A 57 22.12 -16.64 3.99
C ASP A 57 21.36 -16.44 5.31
N LEU A 58 20.33 -17.27 5.54
CA LEU A 58 19.53 -17.31 6.77
C LEU A 58 19.81 -18.57 7.60
N THR A 59 20.89 -19.31 7.32
CA THR A 59 21.19 -20.57 8.03
C THR A 59 21.29 -20.42 9.55
N HIS A 60 21.67 -19.23 10.03
CA HIS A 60 21.76 -18.89 11.46
C HIS A 60 20.61 -18.01 11.97
N TRP A 61 19.58 -17.77 11.15
CA TRP A 61 18.43 -16.96 11.55
C TRP A 61 17.41 -17.81 12.31
N ASP A 62 17.13 -17.41 13.55
CA ASP A 62 16.12 -18.05 14.40
C ASP A 62 14.75 -17.41 14.15
N PHE A 63 13.95 -18.01 13.27
CA PHE A 63 12.62 -17.50 12.91
C PHE A 63 11.63 -17.49 14.09
N ASP A 64 11.82 -18.33 15.11
CA ASP A 64 10.91 -18.41 16.24
C ASP A 64 11.16 -17.27 17.23
N LYS A 65 12.43 -16.83 17.37
CA LYS A 65 12.81 -15.70 18.24
C LYS A 65 12.81 -14.36 17.50
N GLN A 66 13.39 -14.32 16.31
CA GLN A 66 13.63 -13.08 15.56
C GLN A 66 12.47 -12.75 14.59
N GLY A 67 11.62 -13.73 14.29
CA GLY A 67 10.43 -13.56 13.47
C GLY A 67 10.69 -13.45 11.97
N PRO A 68 9.69 -12.97 11.20
CA PRO A 68 9.80 -12.81 9.75
C PRO A 68 10.90 -11.83 9.34
N VAL A 69 11.67 -12.21 8.32
CA VAL A 69 12.78 -11.44 7.76
C VAL A 69 12.45 -10.93 6.35
N GLY A 70 12.95 -9.76 6.00
CA GLY A 70 12.87 -9.24 4.64
C GLY A 70 13.86 -9.96 3.73
N LEU A 71 13.45 -10.29 2.51
CA LEU A 71 14.33 -10.80 1.46
C LEU A 71 15.04 -9.64 0.75
N ASP A 72 15.58 -8.71 1.55
CA ASP A 72 16.12 -7.44 1.09
C ASP A 72 17.61 -7.56 0.81
N GLY A 73 18.15 -6.70 -0.06
CA GLY A 73 19.55 -6.71 -0.49
C GLY A 73 19.69 -6.90 -1.99
N GLU A 74 20.87 -7.32 -2.44
CA GLU A 74 21.23 -7.49 -3.84
C GLU A 74 20.66 -8.78 -4.43
N TRP A 75 19.71 -8.63 -5.36
CA TRP A 75 19.19 -9.72 -6.18
C TRP A 75 19.87 -9.71 -7.55
N GLU A 76 19.98 -10.87 -8.19
CA GLU A 76 20.29 -10.92 -9.62
C GLU A 76 19.13 -10.27 -10.39
N PHE A 77 19.45 -9.43 -11.37
CA PHE A 77 18.50 -8.66 -12.16
C PHE A 77 18.87 -8.70 -13.65
N TYR A 78 17.93 -9.15 -14.48
CA TYR A 78 18.10 -9.29 -15.92
C TYR A 78 17.09 -8.40 -16.63
N TRP A 79 17.54 -7.23 -17.08
CA TRP A 79 16.71 -6.23 -17.76
C TRP A 79 16.29 -6.70 -19.15
N GLU A 80 15.01 -6.51 -19.49
CA GLU A 80 14.39 -6.93 -20.76
C GLU A 80 14.61 -8.42 -21.10
N ARG A 81 14.74 -9.25 -20.08
CA ARG A 81 14.79 -10.71 -20.20
C ARG A 81 13.71 -11.33 -19.32
N LEU A 82 12.90 -12.21 -19.90
CA LEU A 82 11.88 -12.99 -19.20
C LEU A 82 12.38 -14.43 -19.03
N TYR A 83 13.39 -14.61 -18.17
CA TYR A 83 13.91 -15.93 -17.87
C TYR A 83 13.00 -16.69 -16.92
N GLU A 84 12.80 -17.97 -17.21
CA GLU A 84 12.13 -18.93 -16.34
C GLU A 84 13.15 -19.82 -15.63
N PRO A 85 12.80 -20.51 -14.53
CA PRO A 85 13.74 -21.30 -13.74
C PRO A 85 14.63 -22.27 -14.54
N HIS A 86 14.07 -22.92 -15.57
CA HIS A 86 14.81 -23.87 -16.40
C HIS A 86 16.01 -23.25 -17.15
N HIS A 87 15.98 -21.94 -17.45
CA HIS A 87 17.10 -21.23 -18.09
C HIS A 87 18.33 -21.15 -17.17
N PHE A 88 18.09 -21.00 -15.86
CA PHE A 88 19.15 -20.96 -14.86
C PHE A 88 19.69 -22.36 -14.56
N HIS A 89 18.81 -23.36 -14.43
CA HIS A 89 19.23 -24.74 -14.11
C HIS A 89 20.00 -25.43 -15.25
N SER A 90 19.72 -25.04 -16.49
CA SER A 90 20.43 -25.58 -17.67
C SER A 90 21.77 -24.89 -17.95
N GLY A 91 22.14 -23.85 -17.19
CA GLY A 91 23.38 -23.10 -17.37
C GLY A 91 23.42 -22.18 -18.59
N HIS A 92 22.27 -21.96 -19.25
CA HIS A 92 22.15 -21.02 -20.37
C HIS A 92 22.23 -19.55 -19.94
N VAL A 93 21.91 -19.26 -18.68
CA VAL A 93 22.00 -17.93 -18.09
C VAL A 93 22.95 -18.01 -16.90
N LYS A 94 23.94 -17.14 -16.89
CA LYS A 94 24.90 -17.01 -15.82
C LYS A 94 24.71 -15.66 -15.10
N PRO A 95 25.13 -15.54 -13.82
CA PRO A 95 25.03 -14.29 -13.09
C PRO A 95 25.71 -13.09 -13.80
N GLU A 96 26.80 -13.34 -14.52
CA GLU A 96 27.50 -12.32 -15.32
C GLU A 96 26.69 -11.79 -16.52
N ASP A 97 25.61 -12.47 -16.93
CA ASP A 97 24.71 -12.01 -17.99
C ASP A 97 23.69 -10.96 -17.49
N GLY A 98 23.73 -10.62 -16.20
CA GLY A 98 22.83 -9.69 -15.54
C GLY A 98 23.54 -8.68 -14.63
N TYR A 99 22.75 -8.06 -13.77
CA TYR A 99 23.15 -7.03 -12.83
C TYR A 99 22.79 -7.45 -11.41
N TYR A 100 23.35 -6.78 -10.41
CA TYR A 100 22.87 -6.88 -9.04
C TYR A 100 22.08 -5.62 -8.68
N MET A 101 20.83 -5.79 -8.27
CA MET A 101 19.96 -4.69 -7.87
C MET A 101 19.56 -4.83 -6.40
N GLU A 102 19.78 -3.78 -5.62
CA GLU A 102 19.28 -3.73 -4.24
C GLU A 102 17.75 -3.59 -4.24
N ILE A 103 17.07 -4.53 -3.58
CA ILE A 103 15.64 -4.54 -3.32
C ILE A 103 15.42 -4.36 -1.80
N PRO A 104 14.39 -3.62 -1.35
CA PRO A 104 13.34 -2.99 -2.14
C PRO A 104 13.78 -1.69 -2.81
N ARG A 105 13.60 -1.62 -4.14
CA ARG A 105 13.87 -0.41 -4.92
C ARG A 105 13.07 -0.43 -6.21
N SER A 106 12.72 0.75 -6.70
CA SER A 106 12.24 0.87 -8.09
C SER A 106 13.44 0.82 -9.04
N TRP A 107 13.32 0.11 -10.16
CA TRP A 107 14.39 0.09 -11.16
C TRP A 107 14.56 1.44 -11.87
N ASN A 108 13.63 2.40 -11.69
CA ASN A 108 13.75 3.76 -12.19
C ASN A 108 15.08 4.37 -11.75
N GLY A 109 15.86 4.90 -12.70
CA GLY A 109 17.14 5.49 -12.38
C GLY A 109 18.28 4.47 -12.26
N PHE A 110 18.04 3.18 -12.48
CA PHE A 110 19.08 2.16 -12.52
C PHE A 110 19.84 2.23 -13.85
N GLU A 111 21.14 1.95 -13.84
CA GLU A 111 21.95 1.96 -15.06
C GLU A 111 22.09 0.55 -15.64
N VAL A 112 21.77 0.41 -16.92
CA VAL A 112 21.91 -0.80 -17.72
C VAL A 112 22.65 -0.41 -18.99
N ASP A 113 23.79 -1.03 -19.26
CA ASP A 113 24.65 -0.77 -20.43
C ASP A 113 24.96 0.73 -20.64
N GLY A 114 25.21 1.45 -19.54
CA GLY A 114 25.50 2.89 -19.55
C GLY A 114 24.29 3.80 -19.80
N LYS A 115 23.07 3.26 -19.76
CA LYS A 115 21.81 4.01 -19.89
C LYS A 115 20.97 3.90 -18.64
N THR A 116 20.40 5.02 -18.22
CA THR A 116 19.44 5.07 -17.13
C THR A 116 18.08 4.56 -17.60
N ILE A 117 17.53 3.54 -16.95
CA ILE A 117 16.21 2.98 -17.28
C ILE A 117 15.08 3.71 -16.56
N GLU A 118 13.94 3.80 -17.23
CA GLU A 118 12.72 4.42 -16.72
C GLU A 118 11.81 3.39 -16.03
N GLY A 119 10.60 3.80 -15.65
CA GLY A 119 9.66 2.91 -14.98
C GLY A 119 9.07 1.83 -15.87
N MET A 120 8.94 2.09 -17.16
CA MET A 120 8.35 1.12 -18.09
C MET A 120 9.39 0.11 -18.58
N GLY A 121 8.96 -1.14 -18.72
CA GLY A 121 9.80 -2.24 -19.19
C GLY A 121 9.49 -3.53 -18.43
N TYR A 122 10.39 -4.49 -18.56
CA TYR A 122 10.24 -5.81 -17.97
C TYR A 122 11.60 -6.39 -17.62
N GLY A 123 11.61 -7.35 -16.72
CA GLY A 123 12.85 -8.03 -16.33
C GLY A 123 12.61 -9.20 -15.40
N THR A 124 13.67 -9.95 -15.16
CA THR A 124 13.66 -11.09 -14.24
C THR A 124 14.56 -10.80 -13.05
N PHE A 125 14.06 -11.07 -11.86
CA PHE A 125 14.81 -11.06 -10.61
C PHE A 125 15.03 -12.48 -10.13
N ARG A 126 16.21 -12.77 -9.57
CA ARG A 126 16.50 -14.06 -8.96
C ARG A 126 17.23 -13.91 -7.62
N LEU A 127 16.79 -14.69 -6.64
CA LEU A 127 17.42 -14.79 -5.33
C LEU A 127 17.49 -16.24 -4.88
N THR A 128 18.63 -16.64 -4.35
CA THR A 128 18.81 -17.90 -3.64
C THR A 128 18.85 -17.64 -2.14
N VAL A 129 17.96 -18.26 -1.37
CA VAL A 129 17.88 -18.13 0.08
C VAL A 129 18.31 -19.44 0.72
N LYS A 130 19.34 -19.41 1.57
CA LYS A 130 19.72 -20.56 2.39
C LYS A 130 18.99 -20.50 3.72
N LEU A 131 18.43 -21.63 4.15
CA LEU A 131 17.62 -21.76 5.35
C LEU A 131 18.29 -22.67 6.37
N PRO A 132 17.92 -22.54 7.67
CA PRO A 132 18.31 -23.52 8.67
C PRO A 132 17.73 -24.89 8.31
N GLU A 133 18.50 -25.95 8.57
CA GLU A 133 18.04 -27.33 8.41
C GLU A 133 16.90 -27.64 9.40
N ASN A 134 15.90 -28.43 8.97
CA ASN A 134 14.77 -28.89 9.80
C ASN A 134 13.95 -27.77 10.47
N GLY A 135 13.45 -26.82 9.68
CA GLY A 135 12.59 -25.73 10.17
C GLY A 135 11.09 -26.01 10.14
N ASN A 136 10.33 -25.22 10.90
CA ASN A 136 8.87 -25.09 10.72
C ASN A 136 8.54 -24.70 9.27
N PRO A 137 7.37 -25.09 8.72
CA PRO A 137 6.91 -24.66 7.39
C PRO A 137 7.03 -23.14 7.23
N LYS A 138 7.52 -22.69 6.07
CA LYS A 138 7.73 -21.28 5.76
C LYS A 138 6.63 -20.78 4.84
N ALA A 139 6.36 -19.49 4.91
CA ALA A 139 5.58 -18.79 3.93
C ALA A 139 6.25 -17.49 3.50
N ILE A 140 5.93 -17.05 2.30
CA ILE A 140 6.32 -15.74 1.76
C ILE A 140 5.09 -14.84 1.82
N LYS A 141 5.23 -13.66 2.43
CA LYS A 141 4.32 -12.54 2.19
C LYS A 141 4.83 -11.77 0.99
N LEU A 142 4.25 -12.06 -0.16
CA LEU A 142 4.48 -11.32 -1.39
C LEU A 142 3.68 -10.02 -1.32
N THR A 143 4.38 -8.90 -1.33
CA THR A 143 3.76 -7.58 -1.47
C THR A 143 3.34 -7.35 -2.91
N SER A 144 2.47 -6.35 -3.13
CA SER A 144 2.08 -5.96 -4.49
C SER A 144 3.29 -5.63 -5.35
N ILE A 145 3.50 -6.40 -6.42
CA ILE A 145 4.46 -6.10 -7.48
C ILE A 145 3.68 -5.52 -8.66
N SER A 146 4.01 -4.32 -9.08
CA SER A 146 3.33 -3.66 -10.19
C SER A 146 4.12 -3.79 -11.50
N THR A 147 3.49 -3.93 -12.67
CA THR A 147 2.03 -4.04 -12.86
C THR A 147 1.57 -5.47 -13.14
N SER A 148 2.47 -6.39 -13.43
CA SER A 148 2.21 -7.81 -13.57
C SER A 148 3.45 -8.62 -13.17
N HIS A 149 3.25 -9.83 -12.64
CA HIS A 149 4.35 -10.70 -12.28
C HIS A 149 4.04 -12.18 -12.41
N LYS A 150 5.11 -12.96 -12.53
CA LYS A 150 5.13 -14.40 -12.26
C LYS A 150 6.21 -14.67 -11.22
N LEU A 151 5.88 -15.47 -10.21
CA LEU A 151 6.82 -15.91 -9.18
C LEU A 151 6.88 -17.44 -9.19
N TRP A 152 8.09 -17.94 -9.33
CA TRP A 152 8.44 -19.35 -9.13
C TRP A 152 9.22 -19.50 -7.84
N VAL A 153 8.93 -20.60 -7.14
CA VAL A 153 9.71 -21.07 -5.99
C VAL A 153 10.19 -22.47 -6.30
N ASN A 154 11.51 -22.68 -6.26
CA ASN A 154 12.13 -23.98 -6.56
C ASN A 154 11.62 -24.58 -7.89
N GLY A 155 11.54 -23.75 -8.93
CA GLY A 155 11.04 -24.15 -10.26
C GLY A 155 9.52 -24.25 -10.42
N ARG A 156 8.74 -24.26 -9.34
CA ARG A 156 7.27 -24.34 -9.38
C ARG A 156 6.65 -22.94 -9.43
N LEU A 157 5.75 -22.70 -10.40
CA LEU A 157 4.98 -21.46 -10.46
C LEU A 157 3.98 -21.40 -9.30
N VAL A 158 4.16 -20.43 -8.39
CA VAL A 158 3.33 -20.29 -7.16
C VAL A 158 2.45 -19.05 -7.18
N SER A 159 2.76 -18.06 -8.02
CA SER A 159 1.90 -16.91 -8.25
C SER A 159 2.06 -16.38 -9.66
N SER A 160 0.94 -16.02 -10.29
CA SER A 160 0.88 -15.23 -11.51
C SER A 160 -0.21 -14.19 -11.32
N ASP A 161 0.15 -12.92 -11.34
CA ASP A 161 -0.83 -11.84 -11.38
C ASP A 161 -0.68 -11.09 -12.70
N GLY A 162 -1.74 -11.16 -13.50
CA GLY A 162 -1.79 -10.51 -14.80
C GLY A 162 -1.09 -11.31 -15.86
N LYS A 163 -0.83 -10.67 -16.99
CA LYS A 163 -0.09 -11.25 -18.11
C LYS A 163 1.23 -10.50 -18.22
N VAL A 164 2.31 -11.20 -17.87
CA VAL A 164 3.67 -10.71 -18.10
C VAL A 164 3.92 -10.78 -19.61
N GLY A 165 4.20 -9.63 -20.21
CA GLY A 165 4.50 -9.48 -21.63
C GLY A 165 5.72 -8.59 -21.85
N THR A 166 6.17 -8.50 -23.10
CA THR A 166 7.29 -7.63 -23.51
C THR A 166 6.81 -6.30 -24.10
N THR A 167 5.51 -6.16 -24.32
CA THR A 167 4.86 -4.95 -24.84
C THR A 167 3.65 -4.61 -23.97
N ARG A 168 3.13 -3.38 -24.14
CA ARG A 168 1.93 -2.94 -23.44
C ARG A 168 0.71 -3.76 -23.83
N GLU A 169 0.55 -4.03 -25.12
CA GLU A 169 -0.56 -4.75 -25.73
C GLU A 169 -0.60 -6.22 -25.29
N ASP A 170 0.58 -6.81 -25.06
CA ASP A 170 0.71 -8.19 -24.57
C ASP A 170 0.71 -8.30 -23.04
N SER A 171 0.63 -7.18 -22.32
CA SER A 171 0.62 -7.15 -20.85
C SER A 171 -0.76 -6.88 -20.27
N GLU A 172 -1.09 -7.56 -19.17
CA GLU A 172 -2.31 -7.28 -18.39
C GLU A 172 -1.93 -6.96 -16.95
N ALA A 173 -2.31 -5.78 -16.48
CA ALA A 173 -1.95 -5.31 -15.14
C ALA A 173 -2.84 -5.91 -14.05
N LYS A 174 -2.25 -6.65 -13.12
CA LYS A 174 -2.88 -7.19 -11.91
C LYS A 174 -1.85 -7.26 -10.80
N HIS A 175 -2.21 -6.89 -9.58
CA HIS A 175 -1.31 -7.00 -8.42
C HIS A 175 -2.07 -7.25 -7.13
N TYR A 176 -1.56 -8.17 -6.30
CA TYR A 176 -2.14 -8.51 -5.01
C TYR A 176 -1.07 -8.77 -3.96
N HIS A 177 -1.44 -8.57 -2.69
CA HIS A 177 -0.72 -9.16 -1.58
C HIS A 177 -1.10 -10.64 -1.49
N LYS A 178 -0.10 -11.53 -1.41
CA LYS A 178 -0.33 -12.97 -1.28
C LYS A 178 0.52 -13.55 -0.18
N VAL A 179 -0.06 -14.51 0.54
CA VAL A 179 0.68 -15.41 1.41
C VAL A 179 0.86 -16.72 0.65
N ILE A 180 2.10 -17.10 0.42
CA ILE A 180 2.47 -18.29 -0.33
C ILE A 180 3.15 -19.25 0.63
N THR A 181 2.48 -20.33 0.99
CA THR A 181 3.10 -21.41 1.77
C THR A 181 4.12 -22.14 0.91
N LEU A 182 5.27 -22.44 1.49
CA LEU A 182 6.36 -23.15 0.82
C LEU A 182 6.37 -24.61 1.26
N ASP A 183 6.43 -25.51 0.28
CA ASP A 183 6.72 -26.92 0.52
C ASP A 183 8.23 -27.03 0.82
N GLN A 184 8.60 -27.12 2.10
CA GLN A 184 10.00 -27.23 2.50
C GLN A 184 10.52 -28.65 2.29
N SER A 185 11.13 -28.90 1.14
CA SER A 185 11.87 -30.14 0.87
C SER A 185 13.39 -29.96 0.92
N SER A 186 13.89 -28.72 0.91
CA SER A 186 15.32 -28.38 0.82
C SER A 186 15.71 -27.24 1.76
N GLY A 187 16.96 -27.27 2.26
CA GLY A 187 17.59 -26.18 3.02
C GLY A 187 17.91 -24.93 2.18
N THR A 188 17.50 -24.91 0.92
CA THR A 188 17.68 -23.76 0.01
C THR A 188 16.37 -23.51 -0.73
N ILE A 189 16.04 -22.24 -0.91
CA ILE A 189 14.92 -21.77 -1.74
C ILE A 189 15.46 -20.91 -2.88
N GLU A 190 15.10 -21.23 -4.11
CA GLU A 190 15.29 -20.35 -5.26
C GLU A 190 13.99 -19.59 -5.56
N LEU A 191 14.09 -18.28 -5.67
CA LEU A 191 13.03 -17.38 -6.11
C LEU A 191 13.39 -16.84 -7.48
N VAL A 192 12.50 -17.00 -8.44
CA VAL A 192 12.57 -16.34 -9.75
C VAL A 192 11.31 -15.52 -9.91
N VAL A 193 11.46 -14.22 -10.16
CA VAL A 193 10.35 -13.27 -10.30
C VAL A 193 10.47 -12.56 -11.63
N GLN A 194 9.52 -12.81 -12.54
CA GLN A 194 9.36 -11.97 -13.72
C GLN A 194 8.46 -10.80 -13.38
N VAL A 195 8.84 -9.59 -13.78
CA VAL A 195 8.06 -8.36 -13.60
C VAL A 195 7.93 -7.68 -14.94
N ALA A 196 6.71 -7.28 -15.31
CA ALA A 196 6.46 -6.41 -16.45
C ALA A 196 5.58 -5.22 -16.04
N ASN A 197 6.02 -4.02 -16.43
CA ASN A 197 5.38 -2.77 -16.13
C ASN A 197 5.28 -1.88 -17.38
N PHE A 198 4.06 -1.67 -17.88
CA PHE A 198 3.77 -0.75 -18.99
C PHE A 198 2.68 0.26 -18.64
N MET A 199 2.28 0.33 -17.37
CA MET A 199 1.11 1.09 -16.93
C MET A 199 1.40 1.99 -15.73
N HIS A 200 2.45 1.71 -14.95
CA HIS A 200 2.78 2.47 -13.75
C HIS A 200 4.11 3.22 -13.89
N ARG A 201 4.20 4.41 -13.28
CA ARG A 201 5.39 5.28 -13.37
C ARG A 201 6.65 4.71 -12.72
N ARG A 202 6.48 3.81 -11.74
CA ARG A 202 7.55 3.09 -11.06
C ARG A 202 7.47 1.64 -11.51
N GLY A 203 8.61 1.03 -11.84
CA GLY A 203 8.75 -0.41 -12.12
C GLY A 203 9.66 -1.12 -11.11
N GLY A 204 9.64 -2.46 -11.13
CA GLY A 204 10.47 -3.32 -10.26
C GLY A 204 9.82 -3.72 -8.93
N ILE A 205 10.63 -4.25 -8.02
CA ILE A 205 10.22 -4.74 -6.70
C ILE A 205 10.59 -3.70 -5.64
N TRP A 206 9.72 -2.71 -5.42
CA TRP A 206 9.98 -1.60 -4.49
C TRP A 206 9.40 -1.80 -3.08
N GLN A 207 8.82 -2.97 -2.80
CA GLN A 207 8.33 -3.35 -1.48
C GLN A 207 9.04 -4.63 -1.04
N SER A 208 9.40 -4.70 0.23
CA SER A 208 10.08 -5.85 0.82
C SER A 208 9.18 -7.08 0.79
N ILE A 209 9.72 -8.17 0.24
CA ILE A 209 9.11 -9.50 0.30
C ILE A 209 9.54 -10.11 1.63
N LYS A 210 8.59 -10.59 2.44
CA LYS A 210 8.91 -11.18 3.75
C LYS A 210 8.85 -12.70 3.73
N LEU A 211 9.83 -13.33 4.35
CA LEU A 211 9.88 -14.77 4.61
C LEU A 211 9.81 -15.02 6.11
N GLY A 212 9.02 -16.01 6.53
CA GLY A 212 8.92 -16.38 7.94
C GLY A 212 8.22 -17.72 8.11
N ASN A 213 8.08 -18.17 9.36
CA ASN A 213 7.22 -19.30 9.66
C ASN A 213 5.80 -19.02 9.13
N SER A 214 5.15 -20.04 8.57
CA SER A 214 3.83 -19.87 7.94
C SER A 214 2.80 -19.25 8.88
N GLN A 215 2.80 -19.65 10.15
CA GLN A 215 1.91 -19.09 11.16
C GLN A 215 2.18 -17.61 11.44
N ASP A 216 3.45 -17.20 11.50
CA ASP A 216 3.81 -15.81 11.78
C ASP A 216 3.51 -14.89 10.60
N ILE A 217 3.69 -15.38 9.38
CA ILE A 217 3.29 -14.67 8.17
C ILE A 217 1.76 -14.53 8.07
N LEU A 218 1.01 -15.57 8.43
CA LEU A 218 -0.46 -15.50 8.49
C LEU A 218 -0.92 -14.51 9.57
N LYS A 219 -0.36 -14.56 10.78
CA LYS A 219 -0.62 -13.58 11.84
C LYS A 219 -0.29 -12.15 11.40
N LEU A 220 0.80 -11.95 10.65
CA LEU A 220 1.18 -10.65 10.11
C LEU A 220 0.11 -10.12 9.13
N ARG A 221 -0.44 -10.99 8.28
CA ARG A 221 -1.56 -10.64 7.39
C ARG A 221 -2.84 -10.35 8.17
N GLU A 222 -3.22 -11.23 9.09
CA GLU A 222 -4.44 -11.08 9.91
C GLU A 222 -4.42 -9.80 10.73
N ARG A 223 -3.27 -9.45 11.32
CA ARG A 223 -3.10 -8.18 12.04
C ARG A 223 -3.35 -6.98 11.13
N GLN A 224 -2.85 -7.01 9.89
CA GLN A 224 -3.10 -5.92 8.93
C GLN A 224 -4.59 -5.84 8.57
N VAL A 225 -5.23 -6.98 8.29
CA VAL A 225 -6.67 -7.05 8.00
C VAL A 225 -7.50 -6.50 9.17
N ILE A 226 -7.15 -6.83 10.41
CA ILE A 226 -7.83 -6.31 11.61
C ILE A 226 -7.70 -4.79 11.69
N ILE A 227 -6.50 -4.24 11.48
CA ILE A 227 -6.27 -2.79 11.49
C ILE A 227 -7.12 -2.11 10.42
N ASP A 228 -7.10 -2.63 9.19
CA ASP A 228 -7.86 -2.09 8.06
C ASP A 228 -9.38 -2.14 8.31
N MET A 229 -9.88 -3.20 8.97
CA MET A 229 -11.28 -3.36 9.35
C MET A 229 -11.72 -2.44 10.49
N VAL A 230 -10.85 -2.22 11.49
CA VAL A 230 -11.12 -1.25 12.56
C VAL A 230 -11.16 0.16 12.01
N LEU A 231 -10.25 0.51 11.10
CA LEU A 231 -10.26 1.80 10.40
C LEU A 231 -11.51 1.96 9.54
N PHE A 232 -11.86 0.93 8.76
CA PHE A 232 -13.09 0.90 7.97
C PHE A 232 -14.31 1.18 8.86
N GLY A 233 -14.53 0.36 9.90
CA GLY A 233 -15.71 0.43 10.75
C GLY A 233 -15.81 1.72 11.56
N SER A 234 -14.71 2.19 12.14
CA SER A 234 -14.70 3.45 12.90
C SER A 234 -15.03 4.65 12.03
N LEU A 235 -14.39 4.79 10.86
CA LEU A 235 -14.68 5.87 9.91
C LEU A 235 -16.09 5.77 9.32
N PHE A 236 -16.58 4.55 9.09
CA PHE A 236 -17.95 4.33 8.62
C PHE A 236 -18.98 4.85 9.61
N ILE A 237 -18.84 4.48 10.90
CA ILE A 237 -19.73 4.92 11.97
C ILE A 237 -19.65 6.45 12.15
N ILE A 238 -18.44 7.02 12.16
CA ILE A 238 -18.24 8.48 12.25
C ILE A 238 -18.91 9.18 11.06
N GLY A 239 -18.77 8.63 9.85
CA GLY A 239 -19.38 9.14 8.64
C GLY A 239 -20.90 9.18 8.74
N LEU A 240 -21.53 8.05 9.09
CA LEU A 240 -22.98 7.96 9.28
C LEU A 240 -23.48 8.90 10.37
N TYR A 241 -22.79 8.98 11.51
CA TYR A 241 -23.13 9.90 12.59
C TYR A 241 -23.18 11.37 12.11
N HIS A 242 -22.20 11.80 11.32
CA HIS A 242 -22.17 13.17 10.80
C HIS A 242 -23.23 13.43 9.73
N LEU A 243 -23.58 12.43 8.92
CA LEU A 243 -24.73 12.54 8.01
C LEU A 243 -26.04 12.69 8.77
N ILE A 244 -26.24 11.93 9.85
CA ILE A 244 -27.41 12.08 10.73
C ILE A 244 -27.45 13.47 11.36
N LEU A 245 -26.32 13.98 11.87
CA LEU A 245 -26.23 15.34 12.40
C LEU A 245 -26.62 16.40 11.37
N TYR A 246 -26.18 16.24 10.11
CA TYR A 246 -26.59 17.13 9.02
C TYR A 246 -28.09 17.07 8.77
N LEU A 247 -28.69 15.87 8.75
CA LEU A 247 -30.13 15.71 8.54
C LEU A 247 -30.95 16.40 9.64
N LEU A 248 -30.48 16.35 10.89
CA LEU A 248 -31.09 17.03 12.03
C LEU A 248 -30.85 18.55 12.01
N ARG A 249 -29.73 19.02 11.46
CA ARG A 249 -29.34 20.44 11.43
C ARG A 249 -28.85 20.89 10.05
N ARG A 250 -29.75 20.89 9.07
CA ARG A 250 -29.44 21.22 7.67
C ARG A 250 -28.87 22.63 7.41
N LYS A 251 -28.91 23.53 8.40
CA LYS A 251 -28.32 24.89 8.30
C LYS A 251 -26.78 24.87 8.26
N ASP A 252 -26.15 23.87 8.85
CA ASP A 252 -24.69 23.72 8.86
C ASP A 252 -24.29 22.58 7.91
N LYS A 253 -23.54 22.91 6.85
CA LYS A 253 -23.10 21.93 5.85
C LYS A 253 -21.80 21.21 6.25
N SER A 254 -21.10 21.67 7.28
CA SER A 254 -19.82 21.09 7.70
C SER A 254 -19.94 19.59 8.04
N PRO A 255 -20.97 19.14 8.80
CA PRO A 255 -21.16 17.71 9.08
C PRO A 255 -21.46 16.88 7.82
N LEU A 256 -22.12 17.44 6.81
CA LEU A 256 -22.36 16.73 5.54
C LEU A 256 -21.03 16.42 4.84
N TYR A 257 -20.19 17.43 4.65
CA TYR A 257 -18.94 17.27 3.93
C TYR A 257 -17.97 16.35 4.67
N PHE A 258 -17.87 16.48 5.99
CA PHE A 258 -17.07 15.60 6.81
C PHE A 258 -17.60 14.16 6.81
N GLY A 259 -18.93 13.98 6.90
CA GLY A 259 -19.55 12.67 6.87
C GLY A 259 -19.25 11.91 5.58
N ILE A 260 -19.40 12.58 4.42
CA ILE A 260 -19.08 11.99 3.12
C ILE A 260 -17.58 11.69 3.00
N PHE A 261 -16.72 12.62 3.44
CA PHE A 261 -15.27 12.38 3.48
C PHE A 261 -14.92 11.11 4.27
N CYS A 262 -15.44 10.96 5.49
CA CYS A 262 -15.21 9.77 6.31
C CYS A 262 -15.69 8.48 5.64
N LEU A 263 -16.85 8.50 4.99
CA LEU A 263 -17.35 7.34 4.23
C LEU A 263 -16.45 6.99 3.03
N LEU A 264 -15.91 8.00 2.33
CA LEU A 264 -14.97 7.78 1.23
C LEU A 264 -13.65 7.18 1.71
N ILE A 265 -13.10 7.67 2.83
CA ILE A 265 -11.85 7.12 3.41
C ILE A 265 -12.10 5.72 3.98
N SER A 266 -13.25 5.49 4.60
CA SER A 266 -13.69 4.16 5.03
C SER A 266 -13.72 3.21 3.84
N LEU A 267 -14.44 3.54 2.76
CA LEU A 267 -14.45 2.70 1.56
C LEU A 267 -13.03 2.48 0.99
N ARG A 268 -12.20 3.53 0.96
CA ARG A 268 -10.82 3.44 0.48
C ARG A 268 -9.98 2.44 1.27
N SER A 269 -10.21 2.28 2.58
CA SER A 269 -9.43 1.32 3.38
C SER A 269 -9.67 -0.14 3.00
N LEU A 270 -10.78 -0.45 2.30
CA LEU A 270 -11.03 -1.79 1.74
C LEU A 270 -10.38 -2.00 0.36
N LEU A 271 -10.04 -0.92 -0.33
CA LEU A 271 -9.54 -0.92 -1.71
C LEU A 271 -8.00 -0.89 -1.77
N VAL A 272 -7.36 -0.39 -0.72
CA VAL A 272 -5.90 -0.22 -0.61
C VAL A 272 -5.32 -1.25 0.37
N GLY A 273 -4.02 -1.56 0.26
CA GLY A 273 -3.35 -2.47 1.20
C GLY A 273 -3.60 -3.93 0.84
N GLU A 274 -4.20 -4.70 1.75
CA GLU A 274 -4.54 -6.12 1.52
C GLU A 274 -5.69 -6.31 0.51
N ILE A 275 -6.29 -5.22 0.01
CA ILE A 275 -7.39 -5.18 -0.98
C ILE A 275 -8.51 -6.14 -0.57
N ILE A 276 -9.00 -5.95 0.67
CA ILE A 276 -10.01 -6.83 1.28
C ILE A 276 -11.28 -6.91 0.43
N PHE A 277 -11.56 -5.86 -0.35
CA PHE A 277 -12.65 -5.87 -1.32
C PHE A 277 -12.61 -7.08 -2.27
N LEU A 278 -11.44 -7.44 -2.81
CA LEU A 278 -11.31 -8.55 -3.76
C LEU A 278 -11.37 -9.93 -3.08
N TYR A 279 -11.13 -9.99 -1.78
CA TYR A 279 -11.35 -11.21 -1.00
C TYR A 279 -12.84 -11.57 -0.91
N TYR A 280 -13.71 -10.58 -0.67
CA TYR A 280 -15.16 -10.78 -0.59
C TYR A 280 -15.87 -10.74 -1.94
N PHE A 281 -15.31 -10.01 -2.92
CA PHE A 281 -15.84 -9.89 -4.27
C PHE A 281 -14.81 -10.35 -5.31
N PRO A 282 -14.47 -11.66 -5.36
CA PRO A 282 -13.42 -12.17 -6.25
C PRO A 282 -13.78 -12.05 -7.73
N GLN A 283 -15.06 -11.84 -8.06
CA GLN A 283 -15.52 -11.63 -9.43
C GLN A 283 -15.41 -10.17 -9.89
N ALA A 284 -15.11 -9.23 -8.99
CA ALA A 284 -14.92 -7.84 -9.38
C ALA A 284 -13.65 -7.70 -10.23
N SER A 285 -13.73 -6.94 -11.32
CA SER A 285 -12.56 -6.66 -12.14
C SER A 285 -11.58 -5.77 -11.38
N GLN A 286 -10.27 -5.97 -11.60
CA GLN A 286 -9.27 -5.10 -10.97
C GLN A 286 -9.32 -3.68 -11.49
N GLU A 287 -9.75 -3.50 -12.74
CA GLU A 287 -10.02 -2.17 -13.27
C GLU A 287 -11.06 -1.43 -12.43
N LEU A 288 -12.13 -2.12 -11.99
CA LEU A 288 -13.13 -1.53 -11.12
C LEU A 288 -12.53 -1.12 -9.77
N VAL A 289 -11.74 -1.99 -9.14
CA VAL A 289 -11.11 -1.70 -7.85
C VAL A 289 -10.15 -0.53 -7.94
N LEU A 290 -9.32 -0.48 -8.98
CA LEU A 290 -8.42 0.63 -9.23
C LEU A 290 -9.18 1.93 -9.50
N LYS A 291 -10.27 1.89 -10.29
CA LYS A 291 -11.15 3.04 -10.50
C LYS A 291 -11.75 3.52 -9.17
N LEU A 292 -12.31 2.63 -8.35
CA LEU A 292 -12.86 2.98 -7.05
C LEU A 292 -11.78 3.57 -6.12
N GLU A 293 -10.56 3.03 -6.14
CA GLU A 293 -9.44 3.57 -5.39
C GLU A 293 -9.19 5.03 -5.79
N TYR A 294 -9.00 5.32 -7.08
CA TYR A 294 -8.76 6.70 -7.52
C TYR A 294 -9.96 7.61 -7.29
N MET A 295 -11.19 7.13 -7.52
CA MET A 295 -12.41 7.91 -7.29
C MET A 295 -12.55 8.31 -5.82
N THR A 296 -12.37 7.37 -4.88
CA THR A 296 -12.42 7.67 -3.44
C THR A 296 -11.34 8.65 -3.01
N PHE A 297 -10.15 8.60 -3.64
CA PHE A 297 -9.09 9.59 -3.40
C PHE A 297 -9.47 11.00 -3.85
N TYR A 298 -9.85 11.18 -5.11
CA TYR A 298 -10.17 12.50 -5.67
C TYR A 298 -11.43 13.10 -5.05
N LEU A 299 -12.47 12.29 -4.83
CA LEU A 299 -13.66 12.73 -4.10
C LEU A 299 -13.32 13.06 -2.64
N GLY A 300 -12.43 12.31 -2.00
CA GLY A 300 -11.94 12.61 -0.66
C GLY A 300 -11.33 14.02 -0.58
N ILE A 301 -10.47 14.38 -1.54
CA ILE A 301 -9.90 15.73 -1.66
C ILE A 301 -11.01 16.79 -1.81
N ALA A 302 -12.00 16.55 -2.67
CA ALA A 302 -13.11 17.47 -2.89
C ALA A 302 -13.90 17.74 -1.60
N PHE A 303 -14.34 16.67 -0.92
CA PHE A 303 -15.15 16.78 0.29
C PHE A 303 -14.36 17.31 1.48
N TYR A 304 -13.06 17.01 1.57
CA TYR A 304 -12.20 17.61 2.58
C TYR A 304 -12.02 19.12 2.37
N ALA A 305 -11.81 19.58 1.14
CA ALA A 305 -11.71 21.00 0.82
C ALA A 305 -13.02 21.75 1.11
N LEU A 306 -14.18 21.15 0.77
CA LEU A 306 -15.49 21.71 1.11
C LEU A 306 -15.74 21.75 2.62
N PHE A 307 -15.30 20.73 3.36
CA PHE A 307 -15.35 20.71 4.81
C PHE A 307 -14.51 21.83 5.44
N LEU A 308 -13.25 21.99 5.01
CA LEU A 308 -12.37 23.05 5.51
C LEU A 308 -12.93 24.45 5.22
N ASN A 309 -13.49 24.67 4.03
CA ASN A 309 -14.13 25.95 3.70
C ASN A 309 -15.37 26.21 4.56
N ALA A 310 -16.18 25.20 4.85
CA ALA A 310 -17.34 25.36 5.73
C ALA A 310 -16.94 25.70 7.18
N LEU A 311 -15.83 25.13 7.68
CA LEU A 311 -15.35 25.35 9.04
C LEU A 311 -14.55 26.66 9.19
N PHE A 312 -13.73 26.98 8.18
CA PHE A 312 -12.80 28.12 8.16
C PHE A 312 -12.96 28.97 6.88
N PRO A 313 -14.13 29.59 6.65
CA PRO A 313 -14.40 30.33 5.40
C PRO A 313 -13.50 31.55 5.20
N LYS A 314 -12.82 32.02 6.25
CA LYS A 314 -11.83 33.11 6.18
C LYS A 314 -10.45 32.65 5.71
N GLU A 315 -10.10 31.39 5.96
CA GLU A 315 -8.78 30.83 5.62
C GLU A 315 -8.81 30.17 4.25
N LEU A 316 -9.93 29.51 3.90
CA LEU A 316 -10.13 28.92 2.59
C LEU A 316 -11.33 29.59 1.88
N PRO A 317 -11.09 30.51 0.93
CA PRO A 317 -12.14 31.18 0.18
C PRO A 317 -13.01 30.22 -0.65
N ASP A 318 -14.30 30.50 -0.74
CA ASP A 318 -15.29 29.72 -1.49
C ASP A 318 -14.89 29.42 -2.94
N LYS A 319 -14.23 30.38 -3.61
CA LYS A 319 -13.80 30.21 -5.00
C LYS A 319 -12.75 29.10 -5.11
N ILE A 320 -11.80 29.06 -4.17
CA ILE A 320 -10.72 28.07 -4.17
C ILE A 320 -11.28 26.69 -3.86
N SER A 321 -12.10 26.54 -2.81
CA SER A 321 -12.71 25.25 -2.47
C SER A 321 -13.59 24.69 -3.59
N ARG A 322 -14.36 25.55 -4.28
CA ARG A 322 -15.17 25.14 -5.44
C ARG A 322 -14.32 24.74 -6.64
N ILE A 323 -13.19 25.41 -6.90
CA ILE A 323 -12.27 25.01 -7.97
C ILE A 323 -11.66 23.63 -7.66
N ILE A 324 -11.17 23.42 -6.44
CA ILE A 324 -10.63 22.11 -6.01
C ILE A 324 -11.70 21.03 -6.19
N ALA A 325 -12.92 21.27 -5.70
CA ALA A 325 -14.01 20.33 -5.85
C ALA A 325 -14.34 20.06 -7.33
N ALA A 326 -14.46 21.09 -8.17
CA ALA A 326 -14.77 20.96 -9.58
C ALA A 326 -13.71 20.15 -10.34
N VAL A 327 -12.42 20.41 -10.09
CA VAL A 327 -11.32 19.65 -10.68
C VAL A 327 -11.37 18.19 -10.24
N SER A 328 -11.52 17.94 -8.93
CA SER A 328 -11.63 16.58 -8.39
C SER A 328 -12.82 15.82 -8.98
N PHE A 329 -14.02 16.41 -9.03
CA PHE A 329 -15.19 15.80 -9.64
C PHE A 329 -14.99 15.56 -11.15
N GLY A 330 -14.34 16.48 -11.86
CA GLY A 330 -13.99 16.33 -13.27
C GLY A 330 -13.07 15.13 -13.51
N ILE A 331 -12.03 14.95 -12.67
CA ILE A 331 -11.14 13.80 -12.72
C ILE A 331 -11.90 12.50 -12.42
N THR A 332 -12.74 12.49 -11.37
CA THR A 332 -13.58 11.33 -11.03
C THR A 332 -14.50 10.94 -12.20
N LEU A 333 -15.14 11.92 -12.85
CA LEU A 333 -16.00 11.69 -14.00
C LEU A 333 -15.20 11.10 -15.18
N LEU A 334 -14.02 11.66 -15.46
CA LEU A 334 -13.12 11.15 -16.50
C LEU A 334 -12.73 9.68 -16.26
N LEU A 335 -12.48 9.32 -15.00
CA LEU A 335 -12.16 7.95 -14.59
C LEU A 335 -13.35 6.99 -14.68
N SER A 336 -14.59 7.49 -14.55
CA SER A 336 -15.81 6.67 -14.66
C SER A 336 -16.18 6.30 -16.09
N LEU A 337 -15.67 7.04 -17.08
CA LEU A 337 -15.97 6.74 -18.47
C LEU A 337 -15.41 5.35 -18.83
N PRO A 338 -16.18 4.52 -19.57
CA PRO A 338 -15.69 3.24 -20.08
C PRO A 338 -14.62 3.53 -21.14
N ARG A 339 -13.38 3.68 -20.68
CA ARG A 339 -12.22 3.78 -21.57
C ARG A 339 -11.85 2.37 -22.03
N HIS A 340 -12.23 2.04 -23.25
CA HIS A 340 -11.45 1.14 -24.10
C HIS A 340 -10.17 1.88 -24.55
N ILE A 341 -9.32 2.34 -23.62
CA ILE A 341 -8.22 3.28 -23.96
C ILE A 341 -6.97 3.01 -23.14
N SER A 342 -5.97 2.44 -23.82
CA SER A 342 -4.56 2.82 -23.79
C SER A 342 -4.34 4.25 -23.28
N ILE A 343 -3.98 4.37 -21.99
CA ILE A 343 -3.71 5.66 -21.34
C ILE A 343 -2.60 6.38 -22.14
N PRO A 344 -2.82 7.63 -22.61
CA PRO A 344 -1.91 8.37 -23.49
C PRO A 344 -0.57 8.68 -22.80
N PRO A 345 0.49 8.93 -23.59
CA PRO A 345 1.86 9.08 -23.09
C PRO A 345 1.98 10.37 -22.29
N TYR A 346 2.44 10.24 -21.05
CA TYR A 346 3.04 11.33 -20.28
C TYR A 346 4.27 10.80 -19.57
#